data_AF-A0A3N5QS13-F1
#
_entry.id   AF-A0A3N5QS13-F1
#
_cell.length_a   1.000
_cell.length_b   1.000
_cell.length_c   1.000
_cell.angle_alpha   90.00
_cell.angle_beta   90.00
_cell.angle_gamma   90.00
#
_symmetry.space_group_name_H-M   'P 1'
#
loop_
_entity.id
_entity.type
_entity.pdbx_description
1 polymer ?
#
loop_
_entity_poly.entity_id
_entity_poly.type
_entity_poly.pdbx_seq_one_letter_code
_entity_poly.pdbx_strand_id
1 'polypeptide(L)'
;MSIVMHLCSDEKERLEEYISFAKNKLPEQMRGSLQVKKRHNQEYLYLVYREASRVVSKYLGRDEPLLRADIEDQLAKRKELESKLKQAESLLLEVNQAIQNLNPRARGRKKRKRAGS
;
A
#
# COMPACT_ATOMS: atom_id res chain seq x y z
N MET A 1 19.27 12.45 24.30
CA MET A 1 18.26 11.36 24.21
C MET A 1 19.00 10.05 24.03
N SER A 2 18.36 8.90 24.26
CA SER A 2 18.99 7.58 24.02
C SER A 2 19.26 7.37 22.53
N ILE A 3 20.36 6.70 22.16
CA ILE A 3 20.70 6.32 20.76
C ILE A 3 19.54 5.57 20.10
N VAL A 4 18.85 4.71 20.86
CA VAL A 4 17.69 3.95 20.39
C VAL A 4 16.54 4.87 19.98
N MET A 5 16.33 5.98 20.70
CA MET A 5 15.28 6.94 20.38
C MET A 5 15.58 7.66 19.06
N HIS A 6 16.83 8.04 18.83
CA HIS A 6 17.25 8.66 17.57
C HIS A 6 17.02 7.71 16.39
N LEU A 7 17.46 6.45 16.51
CA LEU A 7 17.26 5.45 15.45
C LEU A 7 15.77 5.25 15.12
N CYS A 8 14.90 5.18 16.14
CA CYS A 8 13.46 5.06 15.91
C CYS A 8 12.85 6.31 15.25
N SER A 9 13.34 7.51 15.60
CA SER A 9 12.90 8.75 14.97
C SER A 9 13.32 8.82 13.50
N ASP A 10 14.57 8.47 13.18
CA ASP A 10 15.07 8.48 11.80
C ASP A 10 14.31 7.48 10.92
N GLU A 11 14.06 6.27 11.44
CA GLU A 11 13.30 5.26 10.69
C GLU A 11 11.83 5.67 10.52
N LYS A 12 11.24 6.36 11.49
CA LYS A 12 9.89 6.91 11.37
C LYS A 12 9.81 7.89 10.20
N GLU A 13 10.73 8.85 10.12
CA GLU A 13 10.77 9.85 9.04
C GLU A 13 10.93 9.16 7.68
N ARG A 14 11.86 8.20 7.57
CA ARG A 14 12.07 7.42 6.35
C ARG A 14 10.82 6.67 5.89
N LEU A 15 10.10 6.04 6.83
CA LEU A 15 8.85 5.33 6.54
C LEU A 15 7.74 6.28 6.11
N GLU A 16 7.60 7.44 6.76
CA GLU A 16 6.62 8.47 6.40
C GLU A 16 6.87 9.00 4.97
N GLU A 17 8.13 9.28 4.63
CA GLU A 17 8.53 9.67 3.27
C GLU A 17 8.17 8.59 2.24
N TYR A 18 8.55 7.33 2.51
CA TYR A 18 8.25 6.21 1.60
C TYR A 18 6.74 6.01 1.41
N ILE A 19 5.96 6.05 2.49
CA ILE A 19 4.50 5.92 2.45
C ILE A 19 3.90 7.06 1.62
N SER A 20 4.37 8.29 1.80
CA SER A 20 3.90 9.44 1.03
C SER A 20 4.19 9.28 -0.47
N PHE A 21 5.41 8.89 -0.81
CA PHE A 21 5.83 8.62 -2.18
C PHE A 21 4.99 7.51 -2.81
N ALA A 22 4.83 6.38 -2.12
CA ALA A 22 4.07 5.24 -2.60
C ALA A 22 2.59 5.60 -2.81
N LYS A 23 1.97 6.34 -1.88
CA LYS A 23 0.58 6.83 -2.00
C LYS A 23 0.37 7.77 -3.18
N ASN A 24 1.35 8.59 -3.51
CA ASN A 24 1.28 9.49 -4.67
C ASN A 24 1.49 8.76 -6.00
N LYS A 25 2.30 7.70 -6.02
CA LYS A 25 2.60 6.90 -7.22
C LYS A 25 1.51 5.89 -7.56
N LEU A 26 0.78 5.40 -6.56
CA LEU A 26 -0.24 4.37 -6.70
C LEU A 26 -1.39 4.73 -7.67
N PRO A 27 -1.93 5.97 -7.67
CA PRO A 27 -2.97 6.40 -8.60
C PRO A 27 -2.55 6.40 -10.07
N GLU A 28 -1.26 6.59 -10.37
CA GLU A 28 -0.74 6.62 -11.74
C GLU A 28 -0.67 5.23 -12.38
N GLN A 29 -0.70 4.17 -11.56
CA GLN A 29 -0.58 2.79 -12.03
C GLN A 29 -1.94 2.18 -12.38
N MET A 30 -1.95 1.30 -13.39
CA MET A 30 -3.15 0.59 -13.82
C MET A 30 -3.76 -0.23 -12.66
N ARG A 31 -5.05 -0.06 -12.39
CA ARG A 31 -5.79 -0.80 -11.35
C ARG A 31 -6.70 -1.87 -11.95
N GLY A 32 -6.94 -2.94 -11.20
CA GLY A 32 -7.94 -3.95 -11.54
C GLY A 32 -7.36 -5.32 -11.85
N SER A 33 -8.09 -6.09 -12.65
CA SER A 33 -7.71 -7.42 -13.11
C SER A 33 -7.88 -7.53 -14.62
N LEU A 34 -6.99 -8.27 -15.26
CA LEU A 34 -7.10 -8.61 -16.67
C LEU A 34 -8.15 -9.71 -16.87
N GLN A 35 -9.03 -9.54 -17.85
CA GLN A 35 -10.04 -10.53 -18.24
C GLN A 35 -9.96 -10.76 -19.74
N VAL A 36 -9.94 -12.04 -20.13
CA VAL A 36 -9.98 -12.45 -21.53
C VAL A 36 -11.42 -12.76 -21.92
N LYS A 37 -11.86 -12.27 -23.07
CA LYS A 37 -13.17 -12.60 -23.66
C LYS A 37 -12.99 -13.12 -25.07
N LYS A 38 -13.65 -14.23 -25.39
CA LYS A 38 -13.64 -14.83 -26.72
C LYS A 38 -14.85 -14.36 -27.54
N ARG A 39 -14.63 -13.86 -28.75
CA ARG A 39 -15.67 -13.49 -29.72
C ARG A 39 -15.23 -13.85 -31.14
N HIS A 40 -16.11 -14.47 -31.92
CA HIS A 40 -15.85 -14.86 -33.31
C HIS A 40 -14.47 -15.50 -33.53
N ASN A 41 -14.14 -16.48 -32.68
CA ASN A 41 -12.87 -17.22 -32.70
C ASN A 41 -11.60 -16.40 -32.38
N GLN A 42 -11.75 -15.17 -31.88
CA GLN A 42 -10.66 -14.31 -31.43
C GLN A 42 -10.77 -14.02 -29.93
N GLU A 43 -9.62 -13.79 -29.30
CA GLU A 43 -9.53 -13.44 -27.88
C GLU A 43 -9.19 -11.96 -27.71
N TYR A 44 -9.76 -11.35 -26.69
CA TYR A 44 -9.71 -9.92 -26.44
C TYR A 44 -9.47 -9.65 -24.96
N LEU A 45 -8.58 -8.70 -24.70
CA LEU A 45 -8.20 -8.28 -23.37
C LEU A 45 -9.09 -7.14 -22.88
N TYR A 46 -9.53 -7.27 -21.63
CA TYR A 46 -10.30 -6.26 -20.91
C TYR A 46 -9.68 -6.02 -19.53
N LEU A 47 -9.51 -4.75 -19.17
CA LEU A 47 -9.19 -4.35 -17.80
C LEU A 47 -10.49 -4.19 -17.02
N VAL A 48 -10.66 -4.95 -15.95
CA VAL A 48 -11.82 -4.87 -15.08
C VAL A 48 -11.41 -4.22 -13.76
N TYR A 49 -12.05 -3.10 -13.41
CA TYR A 49 -11.80 -2.40 -12.15
C TYR A 49 -13.08 -1.81 -11.58
N ARG A 50 -13.06 -1.52 -10.27
CA ARG A 50 -14.13 -0.75 -9.63
C ARG A 50 -13.80 0.73 -9.67
N GLU A 51 -14.78 1.51 -10.06
CA GLU A 51 -14.76 2.96 -9.99
C GLU A 51 -16.00 3.42 -9.23
N ALA A 52 -15.77 4.02 -8.05
CA ALA A 52 -16.80 4.31 -7.07
C ALA A 52 -17.68 3.08 -6.79
N SER A 53 -18.94 3.09 -7.24
CA SER A 53 -19.93 2.03 -7.02
C SER A 53 -20.13 1.10 -8.22
N ARG A 54 -19.38 1.27 -9.32
CA ARG A 54 -19.59 0.52 -10.56
C ARG A 54 -18.38 -0.31 -10.96
N VAL A 55 -18.63 -1.46 -11.56
CA VAL A 55 -17.59 -2.28 -12.21
C VAL A 55 -17.46 -1.81 -13.66
N VAL A 56 -16.27 -1.38 -14.04
CA VAL A 56 -15.93 -0.92 -15.38
C VAL A 56 -15.10 -2.02 -16.06
N SER A 57 -15.45 -2.38 -17.30
CA SER A 57 -14.66 -3.26 -18.16
C SER A 57 -14.15 -2.47 -19.36
N LYS A 58 -12.88 -2.07 -19.33
CA LYS A 58 -12.23 -1.31 -20.40
C LYS A 58 -11.58 -2.25 -21.41
N TYR A 59 -11.92 -2.14 -22.68
CA TYR A 59 -11.25 -2.88 -23.75
C TYR A 59 -9.79 -2.42 -23.90
N LEU A 60 -8.86 -3.37 -23.99
CA LEU A 60 -7.42 -3.10 -24.13
C LEU A 60 -6.88 -3.48 -25.50
N GLY A 61 -7.53 -4.41 -26.21
CA GLY A 61 -7.06 -4.88 -27.50
C GLY A 61 -7.35 -6.36 -27.73
N ARG A 62 -6.88 -6.85 -28.87
CA ARG A 62 -6.78 -8.29 -29.13
C ARG A 62 -5.76 -8.90 -28.16
N ASP A 63 -5.99 -10.15 -27.79
CA ASP A 63 -5.05 -10.87 -26.97
C ASP A 63 -3.80 -11.25 -27.76
N GLU A 64 -2.76 -10.46 -27.56
CA GLU A 64 -1.43 -10.67 -28.11
C GLU A 64 -0.44 -10.93 -26.96
N PRO A 65 0.47 -11.90 -27.08
CA PRO A 65 1.35 -12.29 -25.98
C PRO A 65 2.15 -11.13 -25.37
N LEU A 66 2.68 -10.25 -26.21
CA LEU A 66 3.47 -9.09 -25.77
C LEU A 66 2.60 -8.09 -24.99
N LEU A 67 1.44 -7.74 -25.56
CA LEU A 67 0.50 -6.83 -24.91
C LEU A 67 0.02 -7.39 -23.56
N ARG A 68 -0.29 -8.69 -23.50
CA ARG A 68 -0.71 -9.36 -22.26
C ARG A 68 0.40 -9.27 -21.21
N ALA A 69 1.63 -9.64 -21.58
CA ALA A 69 2.78 -9.63 -20.67
C ALA A 69 3.02 -8.21 -20.11
N ASP A 70 2.99 -7.18 -20.96
CA ASP A 70 3.18 -5.79 -20.53
C ASP A 70 2.12 -5.34 -19.51
N ILE A 71 0.85 -5.72 -19.73
CA ILE A 71 -0.24 -5.37 -18.81
C ILE A 71 -0.12 -6.14 -17.50
N GLU A 72 0.19 -7.44 -17.56
CA GLU A 72 0.39 -8.28 -16.38
C GLU A 72 1.55 -7.75 -15.52
N ASP A 73 2.65 -7.35 -16.14
CA ASP A 73 3.80 -6.74 -15.47
C ASP A 73 3.44 -5.43 -14.76
N GLN A 74 2.64 -4.58 -15.41
CA GLN A 74 2.17 -3.33 -14.78
C GLN A 74 1.29 -3.62 -13.56
N LEU A 75 0.37 -4.59 -13.67
CA LEU A 75 -0.50 -5.01 -12.57
C LEU A 75 0.31 -5.65 -11.43
N ALA A 76 1.34 -6.43 -11.76
CA ALA A 76 2.24 -7.06 -10.80
C ALA A 76 3.04 -6.00 -10.02
N LYS A 77 3.66 -5.04 -10.72
CA LYS A 77 4.40 -3.92 -10.10
C LYS A 77 3.51 -3.11 -9.15
N ARG A 78 2.25 -2.90 -9.52
CA ARG A 78 1.29 -2.24 -8.64
C ARG A 78 0.99 -3.06 -7.38
N LYS A 79 0.70 -4.35 -7.51
CA LYS A 79 0.46 -5.24 -6.37
C LYS A 79 1.65 -5.29 -5.43
N GLU A 80 2.86 -5.32 -5.97
CA GLU A 80 4.09 -5.28 -5.19
C GLU A 80 4.21 -3.97 -4.40
N LEU A 81 3.92 -2.83 -5.04
CA LEU A 81 3.93 -1.53 -4.38
C LEU A 81 2.85 -1.43 -3.29
N GLU A 82 1.63 -1.92 -3.55
CA GLU A 82 0.55 -2.00 -2.56
C GLU A 82 0.94 -2.88 -1.36
N SER A 83 1.62 -4.01 -1.60
CA SER A 83 2.11 -4.89 -0.54
C SER A 83 3.18 -4.20 0.32
N LYS A 84 4.18 -3.58 -0.32
CA LYS A 84 5.23 -2.83 0.38
C LYS A 84 4.68 -1.65 1.16
N LEU A 85 3.68 -0.95 0.62
CA LEU A 85 3.00 0.14 1.32
C LEU A 85 2.34 -0.35 2.61
N LYS A 86 1.59 -1.46 2.55
CA LYS A 86 0.98 -2.06 3.75
C LYS A 86 2.03 -2.48 4.80
N GLN A 87 3.13 -3.05 4.35
CA GLN A 87 4.24 -3.41 5.23
C GLN A 87 4.86 -2.17 5.90
N ALA A 88 5.11 -1.11 5.13
CA ALA A 88 5.63 0.14 5.65
C ALA A 88 4.66 0.80 6.66
N GLU A 89 3.36 0.79 6.40
CA GLU A 89 2.35 1.29 7.34
C GLU A 89 2.31 0.48 8.64
N SER A 90 2.46 -0.86 8.57
CA SER A 90 2.58 -1.72 9.75
C SER A 90 3.83 -1.41 10.56
N LEU A 91 4.99 -1.31 9.88
CA LEU A 91 6.26 -0.96 10.53
C LEU A 91 6.20 0.42 11.20
N LEU A 92 5.59 1.41 10.53
CA LEU A 92 5.42 2.74 11.10
C LEU A 92 4.57 2.70 12.38
N LEU A 93 3.54 1.86 12.44
CA LEU A 93 2.74 1.66 13.65
C LEU A 93 3.61 1.10 14.79
N GLU A 94 4.42 0.08 14.51
CA GLU A 94 5.33 -0.53 15.50
C GLU A 94 6.38 0.45 16.02
N VAL A 95 7.01 1.22 15.12
CA VAL A 95 7.99 2.26 15.46
C VAL A 95 7.35 3.34 16.34
N ASN A 96 6.13 3.79 16.01
CA ASN A 96 5.40 4.75 16.83
C ASN A 96 5.10 4.20 18.24
N GLN A 97 4.74 2.91 18.34
CA GLN A 97 4.54 2.27 19.65
C GLN A 97 5.85 2.17 20.44
N ALA A 98 6.96 1.82 19.79
CA ALA A 98 8.28 1.77 20.42
C ALA A 98 8.69 3.13 20.98
N ILE A 99 8.53 4.20 20.19
CA ILE A 99 8.76 5.60 20.62
C ILE A 99 7.93 5.95 21.86
N GLN A 100 6.63 5.61 21.86
CA GLN A 100 5.75 5.86 23.02
C GLN A 100 6.21 5.10 24.27
N ASN A 101 6.64 3.85 24.11
CA ASN A 101 7.13 3.02 25.19
C ASN A 101 8.47 3.52 25.74
N LEU A 102 9.35 4.02 24.89
CA LEU A 102 10.65 4.61 25.24
C LEU A 102 10.51 5.95 25.98
N ASN A 103 9.33 6.59 25.96
CA ASN A 103 9.09 7.86 26.63
C ASN A 103 8.45 7.67 28.04
N PRO A 104 9.24 7.75 29.14
CA PRO A 104 8.77 7.45 30.50
C PRO A 104 7.69 8.42 31.00
N ARG A 105 7.60 9.64 30.44
CA ARG A 105 6.61 10.67 30.82
C ARG A 105 5.15 10.26 30.51
N ALA A 106 4.93 9.36 29.55
CA ALA A 106 3.59 8.85 29.21
C ALA A 106 3.05 7.81 30.21
N ARG A 107 3.95 7.09 30.91
CA ARG A 107 3.58 6.00 31.84
C ARG A 107 2.96 6.52 33.15
N GLY A 108 3.37 7.70 33.61
CA GLY A 108 2.90 8.30 34.87
C GLY A 108 1.44 8.77 34.86
N ARG A 109 0.87 9.07 33.67
CA ARG A 109 -0.51 9.57 33.55
C ARG A 109 -1.57 8.45 33.60
N LYS A 110 -1.25 7.23 33.15
CA LYS A 110 -2.16 6.07 33.18
C LYS A 110 -2.29 5.43 34.58
N LYS A 111 -1.23 5.41 35.39
CA LYS A 111 -1.29 4.84 36.76
C LYS A 111 -2.15 5.67 37.73
N ARG A 112 -2.19 7.00 37.57
CA ARG A 112 -2.99 7.89 38.45
C ARG A 112 -4.51 7.78 38.26
N LYS A 113 -4.98 7.39 37.06
CA LYS A 113 -6.43 7.20 36.80
C LYS A 113 -7.01 5.89 37.35
N ARG A 114 -6.17 4.93 37.76
CA ARG A 114 -6.62 3.63 38.30
C ARG A 114 -6.57 3.55 39.83
N ALA A 115 -5.99 4.53 40.51
CA ALA A 115 -5.83 4.55 41.96
C ALA A 115 -6.84 5.46 42.68
N GLY A 116 -7.87 5.94 41.97
CA GLY A 116 -8.88 6.86 42.51
C GLY A 116 -10.31 6.50 42.09
N SER A 117 -10.59 5.21 41.91
CA SER A 117 -11.94 4.67 41.73
C SER A 117 -12.19 3.57 42.74
#